data_AF-A0A933MJU5-F1
#
_entry.id   AF-A0A933MJU5-F1
#
_cell.length_a   1.000
_cell.length_b   1.000
_cell.length_c   1.000
_cell.angle_alpha   90.00
_cell.angle_beta   90.00
_cell.angle_gamma   90.00
#
_symmetry.space_group_name_H-M   'P 1'
#
loop_
_entity.id
_entity.type
_entity.pdbx_description
1 polymer ?
#
loop_
_entity_poly.entity_id
_entity_poly.type
_entity_poly.pdbx_seq_one_letter_code
_entity_poly.pdbx_strand_id
1 'polypeptide(L)' 'MKNKNKKYFDAVQMVRDIRCAMFRQATDPNFDPKEFDCIREKWTKLLAQQEKSTVHK' A
#
# COMPACT_ATOMS: atom_id res chain seq x y z
N MET A 1 13.54 26.24 -2.57
CA MET A 1 12.26 25.53 -2.36
C MET A 1 12.40 24.11 -2.91
N LYS A 2 12.38 23.07 -2.08
CA LYS A 2 12.44 21.69 -2.57
C LYS A 2 11.06 21.33 -3.15
N ASN A 3 10.96 21.21 -4.47
CA ASN A 3 9.82 20.58 -5.13
C ASN A 3 9.74 19.12 -4.68
N LYS A 4 9.09 18.88 -3.54
CA LYS A 4 8.77 17.55 -3.07
C LYS A 4 7.63 17.07 -3.95
N ASN A 5 7.95 16.40 -5.06
CA ASN A 5 6.97 15.58 -5.78
C ASN A 5 6.29 14.70 -4.74
N LYS A 6 5.01 14.98 -4.45
CA LYS A 6 4.22 14.26 -3.48
C LYS A 6 4.12 12.83 -4.00
N LYS A 7 4.79 11.89 -3.34
CA LYS A 7 4.78 10.48 -3.74
C LYS A 7 3.51 9.86 -3.16
N TYR A 8 2.56 9.49 -4.01
CA TYR A 8 1.31 8.85 -3.56
C TYR A 8 1.51 7.35 -3.28
N PHE A 9 2.42 6.70 -4.00
CA PHE A 9 2.69 5.27 -3.88
C PHE A 9 4.10 5.01 -3.32
N ASP A 10 4.20 4.16 -2.30
CA ASP A 10 5.48 3.72 -1.73
C ASP A 10 5.56 2.19 -1.64
N ALA A 11 6.31 1.60 -2.58
CA ALA A 11 6.51 0.15 -2.66
C ALA A 11 7.14 -0.45 -1.39
N VAL A 12 8.04 0.28 -0.71
CA VAL A 12 8.68 -0.23 0.50
C VAL A 12 7.66 -0.38 1.63
N GLN A 13 6.77 0.61 1.77
CA GLN A 13 5.71 0.57 2.75
C GLN A 13 4.65 -0.50 2.39
N MET A 14 4.35 -0.69 1.10
CA MET A 14 3.48 -1.78 0.64
C MET A 14 3.99 -3.16 1.05
N VAL A 15 5.27 -3.45 0.80
CA VAL A 15 5.88 -4.74 1.17
C VAL A 15 5.90 -4.93 2.68
N ARG A 16 6.11 -3.86 3.46
CA ARG A 16 6.02 -3.93 4.93
C ARG A 16 4.61 -4.26 5.40
N ASP A 17 3.59 -3.63 4.83
CA ASP A 17 2.18 -3.91 5.17
C ASP A 17 1.85 -5.39 4.88
N ILE A 18 2.26 -5.92 3.71
CA ILE A 18 2.07 -7.33 3.35
C ILE A 18 2.79 -8.26 4.33
N ARG A 19 4.05 -7.98 4.64
CA ARG A 19 4.84 -8.78 5.59
C ARG A 19 4.18 -8.81 6.98
N CYS A 20 3.67 -7.67 7.45
CA CYS A 20 2.97 -7.58 8.74
C CYS A 20 1.66 -8.39 8.72
N ALA A 21 0.92 -8.36 7.62
CA ALA A 21 -0.28 -9.19 7.46
C ALA A 21 0.05 -10.69 7.47
N MET A 22 1.11 -11.11 6.76
CA MET A 22 1.57 -12.50 6.79
C MET A 22 2.02 -12.95 8.19
N PHE A 23 2.72 -12.08 8.93
CA PHE A 23 3.10 -12.38 10.31
C PHE A 23 1.87 -12.55 11.20
N ARG A 24 0.88 -11.65 11.09
CA ARG A 24 -0.37 -11.75 11.85
C ARG A 24 -1.18 -12.98 11.46
N GLN A 25 -1.27 -13.31 10.18
CA GLN A 25 -1.90 -14.55 9.72
C GLN A 25 -1.30 -15.79 10.38
N ALA A 26 0.01 -15.80 10.63
CA ALA A 26 0.71 -16.91 11.26
C ALA A 26 0.62 -16.94 12.80
N THR A 27 0.31 -15.82 13.44
CA THR A 27 0.45 -15.64 14.90
C THR A 27 -0.82 -15.23 15.63
N ASP A 28 -1.79 -14.65 14.92
CA ASP A 28 -3.07 -14.21 15.47
C ASP A 28 -4.17 -15.24 15.16
N PRO A 29 -4.73 -15.91 16.18
CA PRO A 29 -5.81 -16.88 15.98
C PRO A 29 -7.12 -16.25 15.47
N ASN A 30 -7.26 -14.92 15.56
CA ASN A 30 -8.42 -14.18 15.07
C ASN A 30 -8.12 -13.35 13.81
N PHE A 31 -7.06 -13.71 13.07
CA PHE A 31 -6.69 -13.00 11.85
C PHE A 31 -7.86 -12.91 10.87
N ASP A 32 -8.19 -11.69 10.43
CA ASP A 32 -9.21 -11.47 9.40
C ASP A 32 -8.62 -11.71 8.00
N PRO A 33 -9.08 -12.72 7.25
CA PRO A 33 -8.60 -12.97 5.88
C PRO A 33 -8.80 -11.78 4.94
N LYS A 34 -9.76 -10.88 5.21
CA LYS A 34 -10.01 -9.68 4.40
C LYS A 34 -8.91 -8.63 4.52
N GLU A 35 -7.98 -8.78 5.45
CA GLU A 35 -6.88 -7.83 5.61
C GLU A 35 -6.03 -7.71 4.34
N PHE A 36 -5.80 -8.83 3.64
CA PHE A 36 -5.08 -8.81 2.37
C PHE A 36 -5.85 -8.08 1.27
N ASP A 37 -7.17 -8.19 1.23
CA ASP A 37 -8.01 -7.44 0.31
C ASP A 37 -7.93 -5.93 0.56
N CYS A 38 -8.01 -5.53 1.84
CA CYS A 38 -7.85 -4.13 2.24
C CYS A 38 -6.47 -3.56 1.85
N ILE A 39 -5.41 -4.34 2.05
CA ILE A 39 -4.05 -3.95 1.65
C ILE A 39 -3.98 -3.80 0.12
N ARG A 40 -4.50 -4.75 -0.64
CA ARG A 40 -4.55 -4.69 -2.10
C ARG A 40 -5.29 -3.44 -2.58
N GLU A 41 -6.51 -3.20 -2.11
CA GLU A 41 -7.31 -2.04 -2.51
C GLU A 41 -6.61 -0.70 -2.20
N LYS A 42 -6.05 -0.56 -0.99
CA LYS A 42 -5.28 0.62 -0.58
C LYS A 42 -4.16 0.91 -1.57
N TRP A 43 -3.32 -0.09 -1.86
CA TRP A 43 -2.12 0.12 -2.67
C TRP A 43 -2.43 0.26 -4.16
N THR A 44 -3.44 -0.44 -4.68
CA THR A 44 -3.97 -0.23 -6.04
C THR A 44 -4.48 1.20 -6.22
N LYS A 45 -5.24 1.73 -5.26
CA LYS A 45 -5.74 3.12 -5.31
C LYS A 45 -4.61 4.15 -5.31
N LEU A 46 -3.59 3.95 -4.46
CA LEU A 46 -2.43 4.85 -4.38
C LEU A 46 -1.57 4.81 -5.65
N LEU A 47 -1.42 3.63 -6.25
CA LEU A 47 -0.73 3.48 -7.54
C LEU A 47 -1.47 4.24 -8.65
N ALA A 48 -2.79 4.04 -8.78
CA ALA A 48 -3.60 4.74 -9.77
C ALA A 48 -3.57 6.27 -9.60
N GLN A 49 -3.50 6.77 -8.36
CA GLN A 49 -3.34 8.21 -8.09
C GLN A 49 -1.97 8.74 -8.51
N GLN A 50 -0.91 7.97 -8.26
CA GLN A 50 0.43 8.31 -8.72
C GLN A 50 0.49 8.36 -10.25
N GLU A 51 -0.09 7.37 -10.94
CA GLU A 51 -0.13 7.30 -12.40
C GLU A 51 -0.89 8.46 -13.02
N LYS A 52 -2.07 8.80 -12.48
CA LYS A 52 -2.84 9.99 -12.90
C LYS A 52 -2.03 11.29 -12.72
N SER A 53 -1.27 11.38 -11.62
CA SER A 53 -0.44 12.54 -11.32
C SER A 53 0.79 12.65 -12.24
N THR A 54 1.31 11.53 -12.74
CA THR A 54 2.43 11.52 -13.70
C THR A 54 2.01 11.81 -15.14
N VAL A 55 0.77 11.50 -15.52
CA VAL A 55 0.26 11.74 -16.90
C VAL A 55 -0.03 13.24 -17.17
N HIS A 56 -0.26 14.05 -16.13
CA HIS A 56 -0.54 15.49 -16.27
C HIS A 56 0.72 16.37 -16.14
N LYS A 57 1.90 15.80 -16.30
CA LYS A 57 3.21 16.47 -16.20
C LYS A 57 3.95 16.39 -17.52
#